data_AF-A0A432U1H0-F1
#
_entry.id   AF-A0A432U1H0-F1
#
_cell.length_a   1.000
_cell.length_b   1.000
_cell.length_c   1.000
_cell.angle_alpha   90.00
_cell.angle_beta   90.00
_cell.angle_gamma   90.00
#
_symmetry.space_group_name_H-M   'P 1'
#
loop_
_entity.id
_entity.type
_entity.pdbx_description
1 polymer ?
#
loop_
_entity_poly.entity_id
_entity_poly.type
_entity_poly.pdbx_seq_one_letter_code
_entity_poly.pdbx_strand_id
1 'polypeptide(L)' 'GTGVIAGGPMRSVLEAVGVHNILAKCNGTRNPISVVRATVEGLTSMTSPQSVAAKRGKTVEQITEEA' A
#
# COMPACT_ATOMS: atom_id res chain seq x y z
N GLY A 1 9.21 -3.80 14.95
CA GLY A 1 8.32 -3.95 13.78
C GLY A 1 9.14 -4.31 12.56
N THR A 2 8.48 -4.66 11.46
CA THR A 2 9.13 -5.01 10.18
C THR A 2 9.94 -3.86 9.56
N GLY A 3 9.56 -2.61 9.84
CA GLY A 3 10.20 -1.44 9.22
C GLY A 3 9.86 -1.30 7.72
N VAL A 4 10.56 -0.40 7.03
CA VAL A 4 10.36 -0.12 5.59
C VAL A 4 11.42 -0.85 4.75
N ILE A 5 11.06 -2.04 4.28
CA ILE A 5 11.90 -2.87 3.40
C ILE A 5 11.47 -2.62 1.95
N ALA A 6 12.06 -1.59 1.32
CA ALA A 6 11.76 -1.17 -0.04
C ALA A 6 13.01 -0.60 -0.75
N GLY A 7 12.96 -0.51 -2.08
CA GLY A 7 13.99 0.17 -2.87
C GLY A 7 13.97 1.68 -2.66
N GLY A 8 15.12 2.36 -2.84
CA GLY A 8 15.29 3.79 -2.53
C GLY A 8 14.15 4.72 -2.97
N PRO A 9 13.76 4.72 -4.26
CA PRO A 9 12.68 5.58 -4.74
C PRO A 9 11.32 5.30 -4.06
N MET A 10 11.01 4.04 -3.78
CA MET A 10 9.79 3.66 -3.06
C MET A 10 9.87 4.08 -1.59
N ARG A 11 11.02 3.83 -0.94
CA ARG A 11 11.24 4.15 0.48
C ARG A 11 11.02 5.64 0.73
N SER A 12 11.56 6.52 -0.10
CA SER A 12 11.37 7.97 0.04
C SER A 12 9.89 8.38 -0.01
N VAL A 13 9.10 7.77 -0.90
CA VAL A 13 7.65 8.01 -0.97
C VAL A 13 6.96 7.49 0.29
N LEU A 14 7.25 6.24 0.67
CA LEU A 14 6.64 5.55 1.82
C LEU A 14 6.91 6.27 3.14
N GLU A 15 8.14 6.73 3.36
CA GLU A 15 8.51 7.52 4.53
C GLU A 15 7.82 8.88 4.55
N ALA A 16 7.73 9.56 3.39
CA ALA A 16 7.06 10.85 3.29
C ALA A 16 5.57 10.80 3.62
N VAL A 17 4.89 9.67 3.33
CA VAL A 17 3.47 9.47 3.66
C VAL A 17 3.23 8.82 5.02
N GLY A 18 4.30 8.55 5.80
CA GLY A 18 4.19 8.00 7.16
C GLY A 18 3.99 6.49 7.24
N VAL A 19 4.37 5.71 6.22
CA VAL A 19 4.33 4.24 6.29
C VAL A 19 5.53 3.73 7.09
N HIS A 20 5.26 3.03 8.19
CA HIS A 20 6.30 2.55 9.10
C HIS A 20 6.66 1.06 8.95
N ASN A 21 5.73 0.23 8.47
CA ASN A 21 5.92 -1.21 8.33
C ASN A 21 5.40 -1.68 6.97
N ILE A 22 6.30 -2.07 6.07
CA ILE A 22 5.95 -2.53 4.73
C ILE A 22 7.09 -3.35 4.11
N LEU A 23 6.70 -4.37 3.35
CA LEU A 23 7.58 -5.11 2.46
C LEU A 23 7.22 -4.75 1.01
N ALA A 24 8.21 -4.33 0.23
CA ALA A 24 7.96 -3.95 -1.15
C ALA A 24 9.09 -4.39 -2.07
N LYS A 25 8.72 -4.80 -3.29
CA LYS A 25 9.65 -5.22 -4.34
C LYS A 25 9.23 -4.63 -5.67
N CYS A 26 10.18 -4.01 -6.35
CA CYS A 26 10.01 -3.59 -7.74
C CYS A 26 10.50 -4.71 -8.68
N ASN A 27 9.61 -5.15 -9.57
CA ASN A 27 9.90 -6.13 -10.62
C ASN A 27 9.86 -5.43 -11.99
N GLY A 28 10.72 -5.83 -12.92
CA GLY A 28 10.83 -5.22 -14.24
C GLY A 28 11.67 -3.94 -14.25
N THR A 29 11.14 -2.85 -14.82
CA THR A 29 11.86 -1.57 -14.95
C THR A 29 12.15 -0.95 -13.59
N ARG A 30 13.40 -0.49 -13.42
CA ARG A 30 13.88 0.15 -12.19
C ARG A 30 14.12 1.65 -12.35
N ASN A 31 13.56 2.27 -13.39
CA ASN A 31 13.62 3.71 -13.59
C ASN A 31 12.96 4.43 -12.39
N PRO A 32 13.69 5.28 -11.63
CA PRO A 32 13.18 5.93 -10.43
C PRO A 32 11.86 6.68 -10.64
N ILE A 33 11.69 7.37 -11.77
CA ILE A 33 10.46 8.14 -12.07
C ILE A 33 9.25 7.20 -12.17
N SER A 34 9.40 6.10 -12.92
CA SER A 34 8.34 5.10 -13.08
C SER A 34 8.00 4.43 -11.74
N VAL A 35 9.03 4.11 -10.94
CA VAL A 35 8.84 3.48 -9.62
C VAL A 35 8.09 4.40 -8.66
N VAL A 36 8.45 5.69 -8.61
CA VAL A 36 7.74 6.68 -7.77
C VAL A 36 6.28 6.80 -8.21
N ARG A 37 6.03 6.97 -9.52
CA ARG A 37 4.65 7.07 -10.05
C ARG A 37 3.82 5.83 -9.70
N ALA A 38 4.36 4.64 -9.94
CA ALA A 38 3.69 3.39 -9.61
C ALA A 38 3.44 3.23 -8.10
N THR A 39 4.36 3.71 -7.25
CA THR A 39 4.19 3.69 -5.79
C THR A 39 3.03 4.58 -5.37
N VAL A 40 2.95 5.81 -5.89
CA VAL A 40 1.86 6.75 -5.59
C VAL A 40 0.51 6.21 -6.10
N GLU A 41 0.47 5.66 -7.31
CA GLU A 41 -0.73 5.04 -7.87
C GLU A 41 -1.22 3.85 -7.04
N GLY A 42 -0.30 2.99 -6.60
CA GLY A 42 -0.62 1.85 -5.74
C GLY A 42 -1.18 2.29 -4.37
N LEU A 43 -0.64 3.35 -3.78
CA LEU A 43 -1.15 3.88 -2.51
C LEU A 43 -2.53 4.54 -2.69
N THR A 44 -2.75 5.25 -3.79
CA THR A 44 -4.02 5.94 -4.07
C THR A 44 -5.15 4.96 -4.39
N SER A 45 -4.84 3.81 -4.99
CA SER A 45 -5.82 2.76 -5.32
C SER A 45 -6.14 1.81 -4.16
N MET A 46 -5.46 1.97 -3.01
CA MET A 46 -5.71 1.15 -1.83
C MET A 46 -7.12 1.38 -1.29
N THR A 47 -7.83 0.28 -0.98
CA THR A 47 -9.21 0.35 -0.50
C THR A 47 -9.28 -0.03 0.98
N SER A 48 -10.04 0.74 1.76
CA SER A 48 -10.28 0.43 3.18
C SER A 48 -11.31 -0.70 3.36
N PRO A 49 -11.24 -1.50 4.43
CA PRO A 49 -12.26 -2.50 4.75
C PRO A 49 -13.68 -1.92 4.80
N GLN A 50 -13.83 -0.70 5.31
CA GLN A 50 -15.10 0.02 5.39
C GLN A 50 -15.68 0.30 4.00
N SER A 51 -14.85 0.76 3.06
CA SER A 51 -15.27 1.00 1.68
C SER A 51 -15.68 -0.30 0.99
N VAL A 52 -14.98 -1.40 1.26
CA VAL A 52 -15.34 -2.73 0.71
C VAL A 52 -16.65 -3.24 1.30
N ALA A 53 -16.85 -3.11 2.61
CA ALA A 53 -18.05 -3.52 3.32
C ALA A 53 -19.29 -2.79 2.79
N ALA A 54 -19.21 -1.46 2.67
CA ALA A 54 -20.27 -0.63 2.10
C ALA A 54 -20.60 -1.03 0.65
N LYS A 55 -19.59 -1.27 -0.19
CA LYS A 55 -19.78 -1.70 -1.57
C LYS A 55 -20.44 -3.08 -1.69
N ARG A 56 -20.21 -3.96 -0.71
CA ARG A 56 -20.71 -5.35 -0.69
C ARG A 56 -21.99 -5.53 0.14
N GLY A 57 -22.49 -4.49 0.80
CA GLY A 57 -23.67 -4.58 1.68
C GLY A 57 -23.44 -5.48 2.91
N LYS A 58 -22.20 -5.58 3.38
CA LYS A 58 -21.80 -6.38 4.55
C LYS A 58 -21.33 -5.47 5.68
N THR A 59 -21.23 -6.01 6.89
CA THR A 59 -20.56 -5.30 7.99
C THR A 59 -19.04 -5.40 7.85
N VAL A 60 -18.30 -4.54 8.54
CA VAL A 60 -16.83 -4.53 8.46
C VAL A 60 -16.25 -5.82 9.01
N GLU A 61 -16.83 -6.35 10.08
CA GLU A 61 -16.42 -7.59 10.75
C GLU A 61 -16.54 -8.80 9.82
N GLN A 62 -17.58 -8.82 8.97
CA GLN A 62 -17.77 -9.85 7.95
C GLN A 62 -16.77 -9.77 6.78
N ILE A 63 -16.07 -8.64 6.63
CA ILE A 63 -15.07 -8.42 5.58
C ILE A 63 -13.65 -8.61 6.11
N THR A 64 -13.40 -8.26 7.38
CA THR A 64 -12.07 -8.36 7.98
C THR A 64 -11.78 -9.74 8.57
N GLU A 65 -12.78 -10.61 8.75
CA GLU A 65 -12.65 -11.97 9.33
C GLU A 65 -11.62 -12.01 10.48
N GLU A 66 -11.81 -11.12 11.46
CA GLU A 66 -11.17 -11.27 12.76
C GLU A 66 -12.07 -12.17 13.60
N ALA A 67 -11.67 -13.43 13.73
CA ALA A 67 -11.93 -14.24 14.92
C ALA A 67 -10.94 -13.87 16.02
#